data_AF-A0A3N5NC49-F1
#
_entry.id   AF-A0A3N5NC49-F1
#
_cell.length_a   1.000
_cell.length_b   1.000
_cell.length_c   1.000
_cell.angle_alpha   90.00
_cell.angle_beta   90.00
_cell.angle_gamma   90.00
#
_symmetry.space_group_name_H-M   'P 1'
#
loop_
_entity.id
_entity.type
_entity.pdbx_description
1 polymer ?
#
loop_
_entity_poly.entity_id
_entity_poly.type
_entity_poly.pdbx_seq_one_letter_code
_entity_poly.pdbx_strand_id
1 'polypeptide(L)'
;MGWIAERIAEQRLLWRLRNESDVMLHFPDDIPVEEATSLARAELQREADRHMKWMVIDGLLFVASGAFFLVPGPNLIAYFFGFRLVGHYLSRRGARHALTEIRWQTCPSPQLSRLRRVLVLAPHERDQEVHEVASALRLPHLAKFFERTSMKTA
;
A
#
# COMPACT_ATOMS: atom_id res chain seq x y z
N MET A 1 6.83 -6.54 -11.80
CA MET A 1 7.64 -6.23 -10.59
C MET A 1 7.06 -5.10 -9.75
N GLY A 2 6.69 -3.94 -10.31
CA GLY A 2 6.07 -2.83 -9.55
C GLY A 2 4.85 -3.26 -8.71
N TRP A 3 3.91 -3.98 -9.32
CA TRP A 3 2.71 -4.49 -8.63
C TRP A 3 2.99 -5.34 -7.38
N ILE A 4 3.99 -6.23 -7.43
CA ILE A 4 4.34 -7.07 -6.26
C ILE A 4 4.96 -6.19 -5.16
N ALA A 5 5.84 -5.27 -5.53
CA ALA A 5 6.47 -4.36 -4.58
C ALA A 5 5.43 -3.46 -3.89
N GLU A 6 4.46 -2.96 -4.66
CA GLU A 6 3.31 -2.20 -4.17
C GLU A 6 2.50 -3.02 -3.16
N ARG A 7 2.14 -4.27 -3.50
CA ARG A 7 1.41 -5.16 -2.59
C ARG A 7 2.18 -5.48 -1.30
N ILE A 8 3.49 -5.67 -1.38
CA ILE A 8 4.33 -5.89 -0.20
C ILE A 8 4.45 -4.61 0.66
N ALA A 9 4.55 -3.44 0.03
CA ALA A 9 4.58 -2.16 0.73
C ALA A 9 3.24 -1.89 1.44
N GLU A 10 2.13 -2.10 0.73
CA GLU A 10 0.75 -2.01 1.24
C GLU A 10 0.56 -2.93 2.46
N GLN A 11 0.87 -4.22 2.35
CA GLN A 11 0.72 -5.14 3.48
C GLN A 11 1.55 -4.72 4.69
N ARG A 12 2.81 -4.32 4.48
CA ARG A 12 3.67 -3.84 5.58
C ARG A 12 3.11 -2.58 6.23
N LEU A 13 2.62 -1.63 5.44
CA LEU A 13 1.99 -0.41 5.94
C LEU A 13 0.78 -0.76 6.80
N LEU A 14 -0.17 -1.52 6.27
CA LEU A 14 -1.40 -1.89 6.99
C LEU A 14 -1.08 -2.68 8.27
N TRP A 15 -0.14 -3.61 8.22
CA TRP A 15 0.24 -4.37 9.41
C TRP A 15 0.88 -3.50 10.48
N ARG A 16 1.63 -2.46 10.10
CA ARG A 16 2.19 -1.49 11.03
C ARG A 16 1.09 -0.63 11.64
N LEU A 17 0.21 -0.08 10.80
CA LEU A 17 -0.89 0.80 11.23
C LEU A 17 -1.76 0.18 12.32
N ARG A 18 -1.92 -1.15 12.37
CA ARG A 18 -2.74 -1.82 13.39
C ARG A 18 -2.31 -1.57 14.85
N ASN A 19 -1.08 -1.12 15.07
CA ASN A 19 -0.48 -0.93 16.39
C ASN A 19 -0.10 0.53 16.65
N GLU A 20 -0.30 1.43 15.69
CA GLU A 20 0.07 2.84 15.83
C GLU A 20 -1.14 3.64 16.31
N SER A 21 -0.91 4.67 17.12
CA SER A 21 -1.95 5.61 17.60
C SER A 21 -1.89 6.96 16.88
N ASP A 22 -0.68 7.39 16.51
CA ASP A 22 -0.41 8.70 15.94
C ASP A 22 0.37 8.53 14.63
N VAL A 23 -0.21 9.02 13.53
CA VAL A 23 0.37 8.87 12.20
C VAL A 23 0.39 10.22 11.50
N MET A 24 1.50 10.52 10.84
CA MET A 24 1.66 11.71 10.02
C MET A 24 1.45 11.38 8.54
N LEU A 25 0.43 12.00 7.94
CA LEU A 25 0.16 11.95 6.52
C LEU A 25 0.99 13.02 5.81
N HIS A 26 1.98 12.58 5.05
CA HIS A 26 2.70 13.44 4.11
C HIS A 26 1.92 13.54 2.80
N PHE A 27 1.63 14.76 2.37
CA PHE A 27 0.88 15.02 1.14
C PHE A 27 1.53 16.15 0.33
N PRO A 28 1.32 16.23 -0.99
CA PRO A 28 1.80 17.36 -1.80
C PRO A 28 1.28 18.70 -1.27
N ASP A 29 2.12 19.72 -1.20
CA ASP A 29 1.72 21.06 -0.73
C ASP A 29 0.83 21.83 -1.72
N ASP A 30 0.63 21.28 -2.93
CA ASP A 30 -0.20 21.81 -3.99
C ASP A 30 -1.61 21.18 -4.04
N ILE A 31 -2.04 20.50 -2.97
CA ILE A 31 -3.43 20.09 -2.74
C ILE A 31 -3.94 20.50 -1.35
N PRO A 32 -5.25 20.78 -1.19
CA PRO A 32 -5.85 21.04 0.11
C PRO A 32 -5.73 19.85 1.07
N VAL A 33 -5.60 20.14 2.36
CA VAL A 33 -5.48 19.13 3.44
C VAL A 33 -6.70 18.21 3.48
N GLU A 34 -7.89 18.77 3.27
CA GLU A 34 -9.16 18.06 3.28
C GLU A 34 -9.22 17.05 2.12
N GLU A 35 -8.75 17.45 0.94
CA GLU A 35 -8.66 16.58 -0.23
C GLU A 35 -7.68 15.44 0.03
N ALA A 36 -6.47 15.75 0.51
CA ALA A 36 -5.44 14.76 0.85
C ALA A 36 -5.94 13.73 1.87
N THR A 37 -6.62 14.20 2.92
CA THR A 37 -7.15 13.35 3.98
C THR A 37 -8.30 12.48 3.46
N SER A 38 -9.18 13.04 2.63
CA SER A 38 -10.28 12.29 2.02
C SER A 38 -9.77 11.18 1.11
N LEU A 39 -8.73 11.46 0.31
CA LEU A 39 -8.10 10.49 -0.58
C LEU A 39 -7.43 9.35 0.21
N ALA A 40 -6.68 9.69 1.26
CA ALA A 40 -6.04 8.71 2.12
C ALA A 40 -7.08 7.79 2.80
N ARG A 41 -8.17 8.37 3.31
CA ARG A 41 -9.28 7.59 3.90
C ARG A 41 -9.99 6.72 2.88
N ALA A 42 -10.26 7.25 1.69
CA ALA A 42 -10.90 6.48 0.62
C ALA A 42 -10.06 5.27 0.21
N GLU A 43 -8.73 5.43 0.12
CA GLU A 43 -7.85 4.32 -0.22
C GLU A 43 -7.76 3.28 0.90
N LEU A 44 -7.64 3.71 2.16
CA LEU A 44 -7.70 2.80 3.31
C LEU A 44 -9.02 2.01 3.37
N GLN A 45 -10.15 2.67 3.07
CA GLN A 45 -11.45 2.01 3.01
C GLN A 45 -11.51 0.97 1.89
N ARG A 46 -11.03 1.33 0.69
CA ARG A 46 -10.92 0.41 -0.44
C ARG A 46 -10.05 -0.80 -0.11
N GLU A 47 -8.94 -0.61 0.59
CA GLU A 47 -8.08 -1.72 1.02
C GLU A 47 -8.76 -2.61 2.07
N ALA A 48 -9.45 -2.02 3.05
CA ALA A 48 -10.21 -2.77 4.03
C ALA A 48 -11.28 -3.66 3.37
N ASP A 49 -11.98 -3.13 2.36
CA ASP A 49 -13.02 -3.85 1.63
C ASP A 49 -12.43 -4.93 0.72
N ARG A 50 -11.33 -4.63 0.02
CA ARG A 50 -10.60 -5.60 -0.80
C ARG A 50 -10.11 -6.78 0.03
N HIS A 51 -9.49 -6.51 1.18
CA HIS A 51 -9.03 -7.58 2.07
C HIS A 51 -10.19 -8.36 2.69
N MET A 52 -11.34 -7.73 2.97
CA MET A 52 -12.52 -8.47 3.39
C MET A 52 -13.01 -9.44 2.31
N LYS A 53 -13.08 -9.02 1.05
CA LYS A 53 -13.47 -9.89 -0.07
C LYS A 53 -12.55 -11.10 -0.18
N TRP A 54 -11.23 -10.88 -0.16
CA TRP A 54 -10.25 -11.97 -0.24
C TRP A 54 -10.27 -12.89 0.98
N MET A 55 -10.49 -12.34 2.18
CA MET A 55 -10.65 -13.14 3.39
C MET A 55 -11.86 -14.09 3.29
N VAL A 56 -12.98 -13.64 2.72
CA VAL A 56 -14.15 -14.50 2.49
C VAL A 56 -13.83 -15.59 1.47
N ILE A 57 -13.22 -15.23 0.33
CA ILE A 57 -12.86 -16.19 -0.72
C ILE A 57 -11.87 -17.25 -0.19
N ASP A 58 -10.77 -16.82 0.43
CA ASP A 58 -9.75 -17.72 0.98
C ASP A 58 -10.31 -18.57 2.13
N GLY A 59 -11.27 -18.04 2.91
CA GLY A 59 -11.98 -18.79 3.94
C GLY A 59 -12.86 -19.91 3.38
N LEU A 60 -13.61 -19.64 2.30
CA LEU A 60 -14.39 -20.67 1.61
C LEU A 60 -13.50 -21.75 0.99
N LEU A 61 -12.38 -21.35 0.37
CA LEU A 61 -11.39 -22.28 -0.18
C LEU A 61 -10.70 -23.10 0.90
N PHE A 62 -10.42 -22.52 2.07
CA PHE A 62 -9.91 -23.24 3.22
C PHE A 62 -10.89 -24.34 3.67
N VAL A 63 -12.18 -24.01 3.82
CA VAL A 63 -13.20 -25.02 4.19
C VAL A 63 -13.33 -26.09 3.12
N ALA A 64 -13.38 -25.72 1.84
CA ALA A 64 -13.44 -26.66 0.73
C ALA A 64 -12.21 -27.57 0.68
N SER A 65 -11.03 -27.08 1.06
CA SER A 65 -9.80 -27.87 1.13
C SER A 65 -9.88 -29.00 2.16
N GLY A 66 -10.82 -28.94 3.11
CA GLY A 66 -11.13 -30.03 4.03
C GLY A 66 -11.55 -31.32 3.32
N ALA A 67 -12.06 -31.25 2.09
CA ALA A 67 -12.35 -32.44 1.27
C ALA A 67 -11.09 -33.28 0.98
N PHE A 68 -9.91 -32.66 0.95
CA PHE A 68 -8.62 -33.35 0.78
C PHE A 68 -8.11 -34.01 2.06
N PHE A 69 -8.85 -33.94 3.17
CA PHE A 69 -8.49 -34.64 4.42
C PHE A 69 -8.38 -36.16 4.25
N LEU A 70 -9.08 -36.74 3.27
CA LEU A 70 -9.03 -38.18 2.97
C LEU A 70 -7.70 -38.61 2.32
N VAL A 71 -6.91 -37.66 1.81
CA VAL A 71 -5.59 -37.95 1.24
C VAL A 71 -4.59 -38.04 2.41
N PRO A 72 -3.93 -39.19 2.62
CA PRO A 72 -2.98 -39.34 3.72
C PRO A 72 -1.80 -38.37 3.54
N GLY A 73 -1.65 -37.43 4.47
CA GLY A 73 -0.58 -36.44 4.49
C GLY A 73 -1.02 -35.08 5.06
N PRO A 74 -0.08 -34.15 5.28
CA PRO A 74 -0.41 -32.78 5.71
C PRO A 74 -1.17 -32.05 4.60
N ASN A 75 -2.31 -31.44 4.95
CA ASN A 75 -3.11 -30.64 4.01
C ASN A 75 -2.43 -29.28 3.75
N LEU A 76 -1.43 -29.27 2.87
CA LEU A 76 -0.69 -28.07 2.48
C LEU A 76 -1.60 -26.99 1.88
N ILE A 77 -2.69 -27.40 1.22
CA ILE A 77 -3.69 -26.49 0.65
C ILE A 77 -4.38 -25.71 1.78
N ALA A 78 -4.82 -26.41 2.83
CA ALA A 78 -5.39 -25.78 4.01
C ALA A 78 -4.39 -24.83 4.68
N TYR A 79 -3.13 -25.23 4.85
CA TYR A 79 -2.11 -24.34 5.42
C TYR A 79 -1.89 -23.07 4.59
N PHE A 80 -1.85 -23.20 3.26
CA PHE A 80 -1.69 -22.07 2.36
C PHE A 80 -2.85 -21.06 2.49
N PHE A 81 -4.10 -21.54 2.42
CA PHE A 81 -5.27 -20.66 2.58
C PHE A 81 -5.38 -20.10 3.99
N GLY A 82 -5.04 -20.88 5.02
CA GLY A 82 -4.99 -20.42 6.40
C GLY A 82 -4.00 -19.26 6.59
N PHE A 83 -2.80 -19.37 6.02
CA PHE A 83 -1.81 -18.29 6.05
C PHE A 83 -2.32 -17.02 5.34
N ARG A 84 -2.91 -17.18 4.13
CA ARG A 84 -3.50 -16.06 3.39
C ARG A 84 -4.63 -15.38 4.16
N LEU A 85 -5.49 -16.17 4.80
CA LEU A 85 -6.60 -15.68 5.62
C LEU A 85 -6.11 -14.79 6.75
N VAL A 86 -5.08 -15.23 7.48
CA VAL A 86 -4.45 -14.44 8.55
C VAL A 86 -3.85 -13.14 7.98
N GLY A 87 -3.16 -13.21 6.84
CA GLY A 87 -2.61 -12.03 6.19
C GLY A 87 -3.68 -10.99 5.82
N HIS A 88 -4.78 -11.43 5.23
CA HIS A 88 -5.92 -10.56 4.89
C HIS A 88 -6.62 -10.00 6.12
N TYR A 89 -6.78 -10.81 7.17
CA TYR A 89 -7.33 -10.36 8.44
C TYR A 89 -6.48 -9.24 9.07
N LEU A 90 -5.16 -9.42 9.15
CA LEU A 90 -4.24 -8.43 9.73
C LEU A 90 -4.21 -7.13 8.92
N SER A 91 -4.19 -7.22 7.60
CA SER A 91 -4.25 -6.03 6.74
C SER A 91 -5.58 -5.29 6.88
N ARG A 92 -6.71 -6.00 6.89
CA ARG A 92 -8.03 -5.39 7.12
C ARG A 92 -8.12 -4.74 8.49
N ARG A 93 -7.61 -5.39 9.54
CA ARG A 93 -7.59 -4.85 10.90
C ARG A 93 -6.79 -3.54 10.93
N GLY A 94 -5.61 -3.52 10.32
CA GLY A 94 -4.79 -2.32 10.21
C GLY A 94 -5.47 -1.17 9.46
N ALA A 95 -6.09 -1.47 8.31
CA ALA A 95 -6.83 -0.47 7.55
C ALA A 95 -8.01 0.10 8.34
N ARG A 96 -8.79 -0.74 9.02
CA ARG A 96 -9.92 -0.29 9.85
C ARG A 96 -9.45 0.53 11.04
N HIS A 97 -8.41 0.07 11.73
CA HIS A 97 -7.78 0.80 12.84
C HIS A 97 -7.36 2.21 12.40
N ALA A 98 -6.72 2.31 11.24
CA ALA A 98 -6.32 3.58 10.65
C ALA A 98 -7.48 4.51 10.31
N LEU A 99 -8.66 3.97 10.02
CA LEU A 99 -9.86 4.75 9.73
C LEU A 99 -10.57 5.26 11.00
N THR A 100 -10.55 4.49 12.09
CA THR A 100 -11.40 4.71 13.27
C THR A 100 -10.66 5.15 14.53
N GLU A 101 -9.42 4.69 14.75
CA GLU A 101 -8.73 4.81 16.04
C GLU A 101 -7.47 5.69 15.99
N ILE A 102 -6.86 5.85 14.81
CA ILE A 102 -5.62 6.64 14.66
C ILE A 102 -5.91 8.15 14.67
N ARG A 103 -5.09 8.88 15.42
CA ARG A 103 -4.97 10.34 15.32
C ARG A 103 -4.07 10.70 14.14
N TRP A 104 -4.65 11.34 13.14
CA TRP A 104 -3.94 11.80 11.96
C TRP A 104 -3.40 13.21 12.17
N GLN A 105 -2.10 13.38 11.94
CA GLN A 105 -1.47 14.68 11.72
C GLN A 105 -1.18 14.82 10.23
N THR A 106 -1.20 16.03 9.71
CA THR A 106 -0.94 16.30 8.29
C THR A 106 0.31 17.15 8.15
N CYS A 107 1.14 16.82 7.16
CA CYS A 107 2.39 17.52 6.90
C CYS A 107 2.54 17.75 5.38
N PRO A 108 2.39 19.00 4.91
CA PRO A 108 2.62 19.32 3.51
C PRO A 108 4.09 19.08 3.15
N SER A 109 4.34 18.48 1.99
CA SER A 109 5.67 18.17 1.48
C SER A 109 5.89 18.80 0.10
N PRO A 110 6.77 19.81 0.01
CA PRO A 110 7.17 20.40 -1.27
C PRO A 110 7.87 19.40 -2.20
N GLN A 111 8.49 18.36 -1.65
CA GLN A 111 9.16 17.33 -2.42
C GLN A 111 8.14 16.44 -3.16
N LEU A 112 6.97 16.19 -2.55
CA LEU A 112 5.90 15.42 -3.19
C LEU A 112 5.24 16.21 -4.34
N SER A 113 5.05 17.53 -4.19
CA SER A 113 4.54 18.36 -5.30
C SER A 113 5.57 18.51 -6.43
N ARG A 114 6.87 18.58 -6.13
CA ARG A 114 7.93 18.48 -7.14
C ARG A 114 7.82 17.17 -7.92
N LEU A 115 7.74 16.02 -7.24
CA LEU A 115 7.57 14.71 -7.90
C LEU A 115 6.30 14.63 -8.75
N ARG A 116 5.20 15.22 -8.29
CA ARG A 116 3.95 15.28 -9.07
C ARG A 116 4.14 16.07 -10.37
N ARG A 117 4.84 17.21 -10.31
CA ARG A 117 5.15 18.04 -11.49
C ARG A 117 6.05 17.34 -12.50
N VAL A 118 7.00 16.52 -12.04
CA VAL A 118 7.87 15.72 -12.93
C VAL A 118 7.06 14.89 -13.92
N LEU A 119 5.90 14.35 -13.53
CA LEU A 119 5.09 13.51 -14.42
C LEU A 119 4.64 14.22 -15.72
N VAL A 120 4.62 15.55 -15.73
CA VAL A 120 4.18 16.37 -16.88
C VAL A 120 5.36 16.90 -17.70
N LEU A 121 6.60 16.79 -17.19
CA LEU A 121 7.80 17.33 -17.85
C LEU A 121 8.24 16.51 -19.07
N ALA A 122 9.04 17.13 -19.95
CA ALA A 122 9.68 16.42 -21.05
C ALA A 122 10.67 15.36 -20.50
N PRO A 123 10.93 14.24 -21.22
CA PRO A 123 11.75 13.14 -20.70
C PRO A 123 13.15 13.55 -20.21
N HIS A 124 13.77 14.55 -20.83
CA HIS A 124 15.11 15.04 -20.48
C HIS A 124 15.10 15.88 -19.19
N GLU A 125 14.07 16.69 -18.96
CA GLU A 125 13.90 17.48 -17.73
C GLU A 125 13.47 16.60 -16.55
N ARG A 126 12.76 15.49 -16.82
CA ARG A 126 12.34 14.53 -15.79
C ARG A 126 13.49 13.93 -15.02
N ASP A 127 14.52 13.45 -15.71
CA ASP A 127 15.60 12.72 -15.06
C ASP A 127 16.39 13.62 -14.11
N GLN A 128 16.64 14.87 -14.52
CA GLN A 128 17.30 15.87 -13.68
C GLN A 128 16.50 16.19 -12.42
N GLU A 129 15.22 16.54 -12.56
CA GLU A 129 14.36 16.88 -11.42
C GLU A 129 14.18 15.72 -10.44
N VAL A 130 14.09 14.48 -10.93
CA VAL A 130 13.98 13.30 -10.06
C VAL A 130 15.27 13.07 -9.26
N HIS A 131 16.44 13.27 -9.87
CA HIS A 131 17.72 13.15 -9.16
C HIS A 131 17.90 14.24 -8.09
N GLU A 132 17.43 15.46 -8.36
CA GLU A 132 17.42 16.53 -7.36
C GLU A 132 16.52 16.21 -6.18
N VAL A 133 15.29 15.73 -6.43
CA VAL A 133 14.38 15.32 -5.35
C VAL A 133 14.92 14.12 -4.59
N ALA A 134 15.52 13.15 -5.29
CA ALA A 134 16.17 11.98 -4.67
C ALA A 134 17.28 12.40 -3.70
N SER A 135 18.10 13.38 -4.10
CA SER A 135 19.17 13.93 -3.28
C SER A 135 18.62 14.69 -2.06
N ALA A 136 17.59 15.51 -2.26
CA ALA A 136 16.94 16.25 -1.18
C ALA A 136 16.29 15.32 -0.13
N LEU A 137 15.69 14.21 -0.57
CA LEU A 137 15.07 13.21 0.30
C LEU A 137 16.04 12.15 0.85
N ARG A 138 17.32 12.19 0.44
CA ARG A 138 18.33 11.15 0.74
C ARG A 138 17.86 9.75 0.35
N LEU A 139 17.17 9.63 -0.78
CA LEU A 139 16.66 8.38 -1.33
C LEU A 139 17.47 8.01 -2.59
N PRO A 140 18.65 7.37 -2.44
CA PRO A 140 19.59 7.13 -3.54
C PRO A 140 19.04 6.24 -4.67
N HIS A 141 17.93 5.53 -4.42
CA HIS A 141 17.29 4.65 -5.39
C HIS A 141 15.97 5.21 -5.94
N LEU A 142 15.59 6.44 -5.58
CA LEU A 142 14.33 7.04 -6.02
C LEU A 142 14.27 7.22 -7.54
N ALA A 143 15.34 7.69 -8.17
CA ALA A 143 15.38 7.88 -9.63
C ALA A 143 15.12 6.59 -10.40
N LYS A 144 15.86 5.53 -10.05
CA LYS A 144 15.69 4.20 -10.62
C LYS A 144 14.31 3.60 -10.33
N PHE A 145 13.71 3.90 -9.18
CA PHE A 145 12.35 3.49 -8.86
C PHE A 145 11.32 4.25 -9.70
N PHE A 146 11.48 5.56 -9.83
CA PHE A 146 10.58 6.43 -10.58
C PHE A 146 10.52 6.05 -12.06
N GLU A 147 11.68 5.83 -12.71
CA GLU A 147 11.76 5.37 -14.10
C GLU A 147 10.98 4.05 -14.30
N ARG A 148 11.16 3.09 -13.40
CA ARG A 148 10.52 1.77 -13.48
C ARG A 148 9.01 1.78 -13.26
N THR A 149 8.52 2.71 -12.45
CA THR A 149 7.10 2.79 -12.08
C THR A 149 6.32 3.71 -13.00
N SER A 150 6.89 4.84 -13.42
CA SER A 150 6.19 5.85 -14.25
C SER A 150 6.17 5.51 -15.75
N MET A 151 7.22 4.87 -16.30
CA MET A 151 7.26 4.50 -17.73
C MET A 151 6.40 3.28 -18.09
N LYS A 152 5.76 2.63 -17.11
CA LYS A 152 4.84 1.51 -17.37
C LYS A 152 3.37 1.92 -17.45
N THR A 153 3.07 3.17 -17.11
CA THR A 153 1.70 3.70 -17.03
C THR A 153 1.40 4.70 -18.17
N ALA A 154 2.40 5.05 -18.99
CA ALA A 154 2.26 5.81 -20.24
C ALA A 154 2.20 4.86 -21.44
#